data_AF-A0A2M8EXB1-F1
#
_entry.id   AF-A0A2M8EXB1-F1
#
_cell.length_a   1.000
_cell.length_b   1.000
_cell.length_c   1.000
_cell.angle_alpha   90.00
_cell.angle_beta   90.00
_cell.angle_gamma   90.00
#
_symmetry.space_group_name_H-M   'P 1'
#
loop_
_entity.id
_entity.type
_entity.pdbx_description
1 polymer ?
#
loop_
_entity_poly.entity_id
_entity_poly.type
_entity_poly.pdbx_seq_one_letter_code
_entity_poly.pdbx_strand_id
1 'polypeptide(L)'
;MSQIFSITLTTDELLYVLVLSGVEDEEKYEDYDLNIEDISRERLESGRKSLQDRGLLYGDGPIPQLDNTLTALVSATIIGEKVGVEYTEQSTGLHVQFLKEEGMYVFRGKIDES
;
A
#
# COMPACT_ATOMS: atom_id res chain seq x y z
N MET A 1 16.74 -18.26 -2.95
CA MET A 1 15.96 -18.23 -1.69
C MET A 1 14.91 -17.14 -1.86
N SER A 2 13.61 -17.42 -1.74
CA SER A 2 12.63 -16.33 -1.90
C SER A 2 12.64 -15.41 -0.68
N GLN A 3 12.79 -14.11 -0.90
CA GLN A 3 12.65 -13.12 0.17
C GLN A 3 11.16 -12.78 0.33
N ILE A 4 10.65 -12.90 1.55
CA ILE A 4 9.25 -12.61 1.90
C ILE A 4 9.23 -11.38 2.80
N PHE A 5 8.33 -10.46 2.51
CA PHE A 5 8.09 -9.23 3.28
C PHE A 5 6.59 -9.05 3.48
N SER A 6 6.19 -8.47 4.61
CA SER A 6 4.81 -8.05 4.80
C SER A 6 4.71 -6.71 5.50
N ILE A 7 3.70 -5.94 5.11
CA ILE A 7 3.31 -4.70 5.76
C ILE A 7 1.81 -4.73 6.00
N THR A 8 1.42 -4.37 7.22
CA THR A 8 0.04 -4.17 7.64
C THR A 8 -0.28 -2.69 7.75
N LEU A 9 -1.43 -2.30 7.23
CA LEU A 9 -1.94 -0.94 7.29
C LEU A 9 -3.34 -0.93 7.91
N THR A 10 -3.64 0.08 8.70
CA THR A 10 -5.01 0.45 9.04
C THR A 10 -5.69 1.09 7.83
N THR A 11 -7.00 1.29 7.90
CA THR A 11 -7.77 1.98 6.86
C THR A 11 -7.23 3.38 6.57
N ASP A 12 -6.93 4.16 7.61
CA ASP A 12 -6.46 5.54 7.45
C ASP A 12 -5.05 5.60 6.85
N GLU A 13 -4.17 4.68 7.23
CA GLU A 13 -2.83 4.57 6.64
C GLU A 13 -2.90 4.18 5.16
N LEU A 14 -3.75 3.21 4.80
CA LEU A 14 -3.93 2.82 3.40
C LEU A 14 -4.49 3.98 2.56
N LEU A 15 -5.52 4.68 3.05
CA LEU A 15 -6.06 5.86 2.37
C LEU A 15 -4.98 6.92 2.14
N TYR A 16 -4.18 7.22 3.16
CA TYR A 16 -3.09 8.18 3.02
C TYR A 16 -2.06 7.74 1.97
N VAL A 17 -1.67 6.46 1.97
CA VAL A 17 -0.72 5.92 1.01
C VAL A 17 -1.25 5.97 -0.43
N LEU A 18 -2.53 5.64 -0.66
CA LEU A 18 -3.15 5.70 -1.98
C LEU A 18 -3.21 7.13 -2.51
N VAL A 19 -3.60 8.09 -1.67
CA VAL A 19 -3.61 9.52 -2.00
C VAL A 19 -2.19 10.02 -2.31
N LEU A 20 -1.21 9.67 -1.47
CA LEU A 20 0.19 10.06 -1.69
C LEU A 20 0.76 9.44 -2.98
N SER A 21 0.30 8.24 -3.35
CA SER A 21 0.68 7.55 -4.59
C SER A 21 -0.05 8.09 -5.84
N GLY A 22 -0.92 9.09 -5.69
CA GLY A 22 -1.66 9.70 -6.80
C GLY A 22 -2.74 8.79 -7.38
N VAL A 23 -3.31 7.88 -6.59
CA VAL A 23 -4.45 7.05 -7.02
C VAL A 23 -5.71 7.91 -7.00
N GLU A 24 -6.18 8.27 -8.20
CA GLU A 24 -7.40 9.06 -8.43
C GLU A 24 -8.59 8.20 -8.87
N ASP A 25 -8.35 6.93 -9.21
CA ASP A 25 -9.36 6.00 -9.73
C ASP A 25 -10.18 5.39 -8.59
N GLU A 26 -11.50 5.66 -8.58
CA GLU A 26 -12.44 5.12 -7.60
C GLU A 26 -12.48 3.59 -7.60
N GLU A 27 -12.38 2.95 -8.78
CA GLU A 27 -12.36 1.48 -8.89
C GLU A 27 -11.19 0.87 -8.11
N LYS A 28 -10.06 1.59 -8.00
CA LYS A 28 -8.93 1.15 -7.20
C LYS A 28 -9.21 1.19 -5.72
N TYR A 29 -9.97 2.17 -5.21
CA TYR A 29 -10.37 2.18 -3.80
C TYR A 29 -11.34 1.03 -3.50
N GLU A 30 -12.27 0.76 -4.42
CA GLU A 30 -13.21 -0.36 -4.30
C GLU A 30 -12.49 -1.73 -4.27
N ASP A 31 -11.42 -1.90 -5.05
CA ASP A 31 -10.54 -3.08 -4.99
C ASP A 31 -9.97 -3.35 -3.58
N TYR A 32 -9.81 -2.28 -2.77
CA TYR A 32 -9.39 -2.35 -1.37
C TYR A 32 -10.57 -2.34 -0.37
N ASP A 33 -11.81 -2.46 -0.81
CA ASP A 33 -13.01 -2.31 0.05
C ASP A 33 -12.97 -0.97 0.81
N LEU A 34 -12.62 0.10 0.10
CA LEU A 34 -12.59 1.50 0.56
C LEU A 34 -13.55 2.33 -0.29
N ASN A 35 -14.12 3.37 0.32
CA ASN A 35 -14.86 4.41 -0.39
C ASN A 35 -14.02 5.69 -0.46
N ILE A 36 -13.83 6.22 -1.66
CA ILE A 36 -13.10 7.48 -1.89
C ILE A 36 -13.80 8.67 -1.22
N GLU A 37 -15.13 8.63 -1.08
CA GLU A 37 -15.91 9.67 -0.39
C GLU A 37 -15.62 9.74 1.12
N ASP A 38 -15.11 8.65 1.71
CA ASP A 38 -14.73 8.63 3.12
C ASP A 38 -13.37 9.30 3.37
N ILE A 39 -12.70 9.83 2.33
CA ILE A 39 -11.46 10.57 2.48
C ILE A 39 -11.76 11.93 3.12
N SER A 40 -11.33 12.09 4.36
CA SER A 40 -11.37 13.36 5.07
C SER A 40 -9.98 13.79 5.50
N ARG A 41 -9.80 15.11 5.71
CA ARG A 41 -8.55 15.67 6.22
C ARG A 41 -8.11 15.00 7.53
N GLU A 42 -9.05 14.74 8.44
CA GLU A 42 -8.79 14.10 9.73
C GLU A 42 -8.22 12.69 9.56
N ARG A 43 -8.80 11.89 8.65
CA ARG A 43 -8.32 10.53 8.38
C ARG A 43 -6.96 10.52 7.70
N LEU A 44 -6.72 11.46 6.78
CA LEU A 44 -5.40 11.62 6.15
C LEU A 44 -4.33 12.05 7.17
N GLU A 45 -4.65 12.95 8.10
CA GLU A 45 -3.74 13.36 9.18
C GLU A 45 -3.48 12.20 10.17
N SER A 46 -4.52 11.43 10.51
CA SER A 46 -4.43 10.20 11.31
C SER A 46 -3.49 9.16 10.66
N GLY A 47 -3.73 8.85 9.38
CA GLY A 47 -2.90 7.92 8.60
C GLY A 47 -1.46 8.37 8.47
N ARG A 48 -1.23 9.66 8.15
CA ARG A 48 0.11 10.26 8.07
C ARG A 48 0.88 10.06 9.37
N LYS A 49 0.27 10.44 10.51
CA LYS A 49 0.92 10.36 11.81
C LYS A 49 1.22 8.91 12.19
N SER A 50 0.28 8.00 11.98
CA SER A 50 0.47 6.57 12.26
C SER A 50 1.65 5.99 11.46
N LEU A 51 1.76 6.31 10.16
CA LEU A 51 2.89 5.88 9.34
C LEU A 51 4.22 6.48 9.80
N GLN A 52 4.25 7.75 10.21
CA GLN A 52 5.47 8.38 10.75
C GLN A 52 5.89 7.72 12.07
N ASP A 53 4.96 7.51 12.99
CA ASP A 53 5.21 6.87 14.29
C ASP A 53 5.76 5.44 14.13
N ARG A 54 5.39 4.76 13.03
CA ARG A 54 5.85 3.40 12.68
C ARG A 54 7.13 3.36 11.84
N GLY A 55 7.69 4.51 11.46
CA GLY A 55 8.85 4.57 10.57
C GLY A 55 8.56 4.08 9.15
N LEU A 56 7.31 4.20 8.68
CA LEU A 56 6.91 3.87 7.31
C LEU A 56 6.78 5.13 6.42
N LEU A 57 6.89 6.32 7.02
CA LEU A 57 6.88 7.60 6.33
C LEU A 57 7.97 8.51 6.91
N TYR A 58 8.74 9.13 6.03
CA TYR A 58 9.91 9.94 6.36
C TYR A 58 9.80 11.35 5.77
N GLY A 59 10.24 12.33 6.55
CA GLY A 59 10.26 13.73 6.16
C GLY A 59 8.97 14.48 6.50
N ASP A 60 9.13 15.78 6.77
CA ASP A 60 8.05 16.67 7.19
C ASP A 60 7.55 17.60 6.08
N GLY A 61 8.13 17.46 4.88
CA GLY A 61 7.81 18.27 3.71
C GLY A 61 6.43 18.01 3.11
N PRO A 62 6.06 18.77 2.05
CA PRO A 62 4.78 18.61 1.37
C PRO A 62 4.66 17.27 0.64
N ILE A 63 5.78 16.65 0.27
CA ILE A 63 5.86 15.33 -0.36
C ILE A 63 6.79 14.48 0.50
N PRO A 64 6.26 13.80 1.54
CA PRO A 64 7.05 12.89 2.35
C PRO A 64 7.40 11.61 1.56
N GLN A 65 8.42 10.89 2.02
CA GLN A 65 8.89 9.67 1.40
C GLN A 65 8.37 8.44 2.16
N LEU A 66 7.75 7.51 1.46
CA LEU A 66 7.34 6.22 2.03
C LEU A 66 8.55 5.28 2.16
N ASP A 67 8.47 4.37 3.12
CA ASP A 67 9.40 3.24 3.20
C ASP A 67 9.46 2.46 1.88
N ASN A 68 10.66 2.06 1.46
CA ASN A 68 10.87 1.43 0.16
C ASN A 68 10.09 0.11 0.00
N THR A 69 9.96 -0.67 1.07
CA THR A 69 9.16 -1.91 1.04
C THR A 69 7.68 -1.57 0.90
N LEU A 70 7.18 -0.58 1.64
CA LEU A 70 5.80 -0.10 1.50
C LEU A 70 5.52 0.40 0.08
N THR A 71 6.39 1.24 -0.47
CA THR A 71 6.28 1.74 -1.84
C THR A 71 6.24 0.58 -2.83
N ALA A 72 7.17 -0.36 -2.76
CA ALA A 72 7.22 -1.49 -3.71
C ALA A 72 5.95 -2.35 -3.66
N LEU A 73 5.47 -2.67 -2.45
CA LEU A 73 4.27 -3.51 -2.28
C LEU A 73 3.01 -2.83 -2.83
N VAL A 74 2.80 -1.55 -2.52
CA VAL A 74 1.60 -0.83 -2.96
C VAL A 74 1.67 -0.48 -4.44
N SER A 75 2.84 -0.11 -4.96
CA SER A 75 2.99 0.11 -6.41
C SER A 75 2.66 -1.16 -7.18
N ALA A 76 3.13 -2.33 -6.75
CA ALA A 76 2.80 -3.59 -7.41
C ALA A 76 1.28 -3.88 -7.44
N THR A 77 0.51 -3.52 -6.41
CA THR A 77 -0.95 -3.70 -6.45
C THR A 77 -1.68 -2.66 -7.31
N ILE A 78 -1.08 -1.49 -7.54
CA ILE A 78 -1.64 -0.45 -8.40
C ILE A 78 -1.38 -0.76 -9.88
N ILE A 79 -0.12 -1.02 -10.25
CA ILE A 79 0.33 -1.14 -11.65
C ILE A 79 0.59 -2.58 -12.12
N GLY A 80 0.69 -3.52 -11.20
CA GLY A 80 0.99 -4.92 -11.51
C GLY A 80 -0.18 -5.64 -12.17
N GLU A 81 0.15 -6.71 -12.88
CA GLU A 81 -0.84 -7.60 -13.48
C GLU A 81 -1.44 -8.49 -12.39
N LYS A 82 -2.77 -8.46 -12.25
CA LYS A 82 -3.50 -9.32 -11.32
C LYS A 82 -3.67 -10.72 -11.93
N VAL A 83 -3.02 -11.72 -11.35
CA VAL A 83 -3.08 -13.13 -11.75
C VAL A 83 -3.65 -13.94 -10.58
N GLY A 84 -4.93 -14.31 -10.67
CA GLY A 84 -5.63 -14.97 -9.57
C GLY A 84 -5.77 -14.05 -8.35
N VAL A 85 -5.05 -14.35 -7.28
CA VAL A 85 -5.08 -13.59 -6.02
C VAL A 85 -3.82 -12.73 -5.79
N GLU A 86 -2.89 -12.74 -6.73
CA GLU A 86 -1.61 -12.04 -6.63
C GLU A 86 -1.48 -10.97 -7.71
N TYR A 87 -0.74 -9.91 -7.40
CA TYR A 87 -0.33 -8.87 -8.32
C TYR A 87 1.15 -9.08 -8.63
N THR A 88 1.51 -9.19 -9.91
CA THR A 88 2.90 -9.38 -10.34
C THR A 88 3.41 -8.13 -11.02
N GLU A 89 4.45 -7.54 -10.46
CA GLU A 89 5.19 -6.43 -11.07
C GLU A 89 6.32 -7.02 -11.91
N GLN A 90 6.14 -7.00 -13.24
CA GLN A 90 6.98 -7.75 -14.18
C GLN A 90 8.43 -7.25 -14.22
N SER A 91 8.68 -5.99 -13.82
CA SER A 91 10.02 -5.38 -13.93
C SER A 91 10.98 -5.88 -12.84
N THR A 92 10.45 -6.13 -11.65
CA THR A 92 11.21 -6.60 -10.48
C THR A 92 10.99 -8.08 -10.17
N GLY A 93 9.96 -8.71 -10.75
CA GLY A 93 9.55 -10.07 -10.38
C GLY A 93 8.91 -10.13 -8.98
N LEU A 94 8.41 -8.99 -8.49
CA LEU A 94 7.74 -8.90 -7.21
C LEU A 94 6.30 -9.40 -7.35
N HIS A 95 5.97 -10.44 -6.58
CA HIS A 95 4.61 -10.94 -6.42
C HIS A 95 4.03 -10.40 -5.11
N VAL A 96 2.86 -9.79 -5.16
CA VAL A 96 2.18 -9.22 -3.99
C VAL A 96 0.79 -9.81 -3.84
N GLN A 97 0.51 -10.37 -2.67
CA GLN A 97 -0.83 -10.71 -2.25
C GLN A 97 -1.38 -9.61 -1.36
N PHE A 98 -2.61 -9.19 -1.64
CA PHE A 98 -3.37 -8.27 -0.81
C PHE A 98 -4.48 -9.02 -0.07
N LEU A 99 -4.57 -8.82 1.25
CA LEU A 99 -5.54 -9.48 2.13
C LEU A 99 -6.13 -8.48 3.13
N LYS A 100 -7.37 -8.73 3.56
CA LYS A 100 -8.00 -8.04 4.69
C LYS A 100 -8.13 -9.01 5.86
N GLU A 101 -7.37 -8.78 6.93
CA GLU A 101 -7.32 -9.64 8.12
C GLU A 101 -7.66 -8.82 9.36
N GLU A 102 -8.71 -9.19 10.11
CA GLU A 102 -9.10 -8.53 11.37
C GLU A 102 -9.29 -7.00 11.27
N GLY A 103 -9.75 -6.51 10.11
CA GLY A 103 -9.93 -5.07 9.85
C GLY A 103 -8.65 -4.33 9.44
N MET A 104 -7.54 -5.04 9.25
CA MET A 104 -6.27 -4.53 8.75
C MET A 104 -6.03 -4.96 7.30
N TYR A 105 -5.28 -4.15 6.58
CA TYR A 105 -4.87 -4.37 5.20
C TYR A 105 -3.45 -4.95 5.16
N VAL A 106 -3.31 -6.18 4.69
CA VAL A 106 -2.05 -6.92 4.70
C VAL A 106 -1.53 -7.03 3.28
N PHE A 107 -0.35 -6.48 3.04
CA PHE A 107 0.41 -6.66 1.80
C PHE A 107 1.51 -7.67 2.05
N ARG A 108 1.51 -8.79 1.35
CA ARG A 108 2.55 -9.83 1.44
C ARG A 108 3.28 -9.91 0.11
N GLY A 109 4.55 -9.53 0.10
CA GLY A 109 5.39 -9.62 -1.09
C GLY A 109 6.33 -10.82 -1.05
N LYS A 110 6.64 -11.32 -2.24
CA LYS A 110 7.63 -12.36 -2.49
C LYS A 110 8.42 -12.00 -3.75
N ILE A 111 9.74 -12.03 -3.66
CA ILE A 111 10.63 -11.99 -4.83
C ILE A 111 11.23 -13.38 -4.99
N ASP A 112 11.08 -13.95 -6.18
CA ASP A 112 11.74 -15.20 -6.53
C ASP A 112 13.16 -14.92 -7.02
N GLU A 113 14.16 -15.26 -6.20
CA GLU A 113 15.55 -15.26 -6.64
C GLU A 113 15.74 -16.31 -7.74
N SER A 114 16.21 -15.86 -8.90
CA SER A 114 16.62 -16.70 -10.03
C SER A 114 17.86 -17.53 -9.72
#